data_AF-A0A7W8NS26-F1
#
_entry.id   AF-A0A7W8NS26-F1
#
_cell.length_a   1.000
_cell.length_b   1.000
_cell.length_c   1.000
_cell.angle_alpha   90.00
_cell.angle_beta   90.00
_cell.angle_gamma   90.00
#
_symmetry.space_group_name_H-M   'P 1'
#
loop_
_entity.id
_entity.type
_entity.pdbx_description
1 polymer ?
#
loop_
_entity_poly.entity_id
_entity_poly.type
_entity_poly.pdbx_seq_one_letter_code
_entity_poly.pdbx_strand_id
1 'polypeptide(L)'
;MQPDVTRPQLVLVGLVSGLALLLGLTWPGSRVNMAIAAHEVVSAIMPPGMLMTTDTSAEAMRDMVAFDPRTFRFRAPVDAQGDQRLTPAGPGDAMQFAFTLSAGQWHILKGRSVWAYAINGRMPGPAWN
;
A
#
# COMPACT_ATOMS: atom_id res chain seq x y z
N MET A 1 -2.57 53.46 1.08
CA MET A 1 -3.44 53.04 -0.03
C MET A 1 -4.76 52.62 0.58
N GLN A 2 -5.87 53.32 0.30
CA GLN A 2 -7.20 52.83 0.68
C GLN A 2 -7.68 51.84 -0.38
N PRO A 3 -8.29 50.71 -0.01
CA PRO A 3 -8.83 49.78 -0.99
C PRO A 3 -9.99 50.46 -1.75
N ASP A 4 -9.82 50.65 -3.06
CA ASP A 4 -10.90 51.14 -3.94
C ASP A 4 -11.72 49.93 -4.40
N VAL A 5 -12.72 49.56 -3.59
CA VAL A 5 -13.57 48.38 -3.84
C VAL A 5 -15.03 48.80 -3.79
N THR A 6 -15.73 48.62 -4.89
CA THR A 6 -17.16 48.91 -4.97
C THR A 6 -17.99 47.76 -4.39
N ARG A 7 -19.16 48.05 -3.81
CA ARG A 7 -20.05 47.00 -3.26
C ARG A 7 -20.34 45.86 -4.25
N PRO A 8 -20.56 46.10 -5.56
CA PRO A 8 -20.73 45.03 -6.54
C PRO A 8 -19.50 44.12 -6.67
N GLN A 9 -18.28 44.68 -6.64
CA GLN A 9 -17.04 43.89 -6.69
C GLN A 9 -16.89 43.00 -5.46
N LEU A 10 -17.23 43.52 -4.27
CA LEU A 10 -17.17 42.74 -3.03
C LEU A 10 -18.13 41.55 -3.07
N VAL A 11 -19.35 41.77 -3.55
CA VAL A 11 -20.36 40.71 -3.72
C VAL A 11 -19.89 39.68 -4.74
N LEU A 12 -19.34 40.13 -5.88
CA LEU A 12 -18.84 39.24 -6.92
C LEU A 12 -17.72 38.31 -6.41
N VAL A 13 -16.72 38.88 -5.73
CA VAL A 13 -15.61 38.11 -5.16
C VAL A 13 -16.10 37.15 -4.08
N GLY A 14 -17.05 37.58 -3.24
CA GLY A 14 -17.68 36.71 -2.24
C GLY A 14 -18.41 35.52 -2.87
N LEU A 15 -19.18 35.75 -3.94
CA LEU A 15 -19.89 34.71 -4.67
C LEU A 15 -18.93 33.71 -5.34
N VAL A 16 -17.91 34.22 -6.04
CA VAL A 16 -16.90 33.38 -6.70
C VAL A 16 -16.13 32.55 -5.68
N SER A 17 -15.74 33.16 -4.56
CA SER A 17 -15.03 32.46 -3.47
C SER A 17 -15.92 31.41 -2.81
N GLY A 18 -17.21 31.71 -2.59
CA GLY A 18 -18.17 30.75 -2.06
C GLY A 18 -18.39 29.56 -2.99
N LEU A 19 -18.49 29.79 -4.29
CA LEU A 19 -18.56 28.72 -5.30
C LEU A 19 -17.28 27.87 -5.33
N ALA A 20 -16.12 28.51 -5.30
CA ALA A 20 -14.84 27.80 -5.26
C ALA A 20 -14.72 26.92 -4.00
N LEU A 21 -15.20 27.41 -2.85
CA LEU A 21 -15.24 26.65 -1.61
C LEU A 21 -16.18 25.45 -1.70
N LEU A 22 -17.40 25.66 -2.20
CA LEU A 22 -18.38 24.57 -2.39
C LEU A 22 -17.84 23.49 -3.34
N LEU A 23 -17.21 23.89 -4.44
CA LEU A 23 -16.55 22.96 -5.35
C LEU A 23 -15.40 22.23 -4.66
N GLY A 24 -14.54 22.92 -3.91
CA GLY A 24 -13.43 22.31 -3.18
C GLY A 24 -13.88 21.30 -2.12
N LEU A 25 -15.02 21.52 -1.48
CA LEU A 25 -15.59 20.61 -0.47
C LEU A 25 -16.29 19.39 -1.09
N THR A 26 -16.96 19.57 -2.23
CA THR A 26 -17.74 18.51 -2.89
C THR A 26 -16.92 17.64 -3.84
N TRP A 27 -15.89 18.22 -4.46
CA TRP A 27 -15.05 17.53 -5.44
C TRP A 27 -14.39 16.24 -4.90
N PRO A 28 -13.79 16.22 -3.69
CA PRO A 28 -13.22 15.00 -3.12
C PRO A 28 -14.25 13.89 -3.02
N GLY A 29 -15.49 14.22 -2.61
CA GLY A 29 -16.58 13.27 -2.47
C GLY A 29 -16.99 12.55 -3.77
N SER A 30 -16.69 13.12 -4.93
CA SER A 30 -16.93 12.46 -6.22
C SER A 30 -15.79 11.54 -6.68
N ARG A 31 -14.61 11.68 -6.06
CA ARG A 31 -13.38 10.94 -6.43
C ARG A 31 -13.06 9.80 -5.47
N VAL A 32 -13.45 9.92 -4.21
CA VAL A 32 -13.15 8.92 -3.18
C VAL A 32 -14.42 8.43 -2.50
N ASN A 33 -14.40 7.18 -2.04
CA ASN A 33 -15.47 6.64 -1.22
C ASN A 33 -15.37 7.24 0.20
N MET A 34 -16.24 8.19 0.51
CA MET A 34 -16.31 8.83 1.85
C MET A 34 -17.09 8.00 2.87
N ALA A 35 -17.69 6.88 2.47
CA ALA A 35 -18.43 5.98 3.36
C ALA A 35 -17.51 5.02 4.12
N ILE A 36 -16.22 4.92 3.75
CA ILE A 36 -15.25 4.02 4.36
C ILE A 36 -14.27 4.82 5.20
N ALA A 37 -14.23 4.56 6.50
CA ALA A 37 -13.26 5.18 7.38
C ALA A 37 -11.95 4.39 7.42
N ALA A 38 -10.80 5.09 7.55
CA ALA A 38 -9.48 4.45 7.54
C ALA A 38 -9.30 3.37 8.64
N HIS A 39 -10.02 3.48 9.75
CA HIS A 39 -9.99 2.49 10.83
C HIS A 39 -10.78 1.22 10.50
N GLU A 40 -11.82 1.31 9.67
CA GLU A 40 -12.64 0.16 9.24
C GLU A 40 -11.85 -0.79 8.33
N VAL A 41 -10.86 -0.25 7.62
CA VAL A 41 -9.95 -1.01 6.75
C VAL A 41 -8.64 -1.40 7.44
N VAL A 42 -8.51 -1.21 8.76
CA VAL A 42 -7.34 -1.62 9.57
C VAL A 42 -6.01 -1.21 8.93
N SER A 43 -5.90 0.02 8.42
CA SER A 43 -4.68 0.48 7.73
C SER A 43 -4.20 -0.50 6.64
N ALA A 44 -5.13 -1.15 5.94
CA ALA A 44 -4.90 -1.85 4.68
C ALA A 44 -4.38 -0.84 3.64
N ILE A 45 -3.10 -0.49 3.79
CA ILE A 45 -2.35 0.27 2.80
C ILE A 45 -2.11 -0.73 1.68
N MET A 46 -3.08 -0.81 0.77
CA MET A 46 -3.05 -1.83 -0.26
C MET A 46 -1.97 -1.52 -1.29
N PRO A 47 -1.24 -2.54 -1.79
CA PRO A 47 -0.15 -2.34 -2.71
C PRO A 47 -0.63 -1.70 -4.02
N PRO A 48 0.17 -0.82 -4.63
CA PRO A 48 -0.10 -0.33 -5.98
C PRO A 48 -0.19 -1.52 -6.96
N GLY A 49 -1.37 -1.69 -7.59
CA GLY A 49 -1.64 -2.79 -8.53
C GLY A 49 -2.94 -3.56 -8.28
N MET A 50 -3.59 -3.35 -7.13
CA MET A 50 -4.91 -3.93 -6.85
C MET A 50 -6.03 -3.12 -7.51
N LEU A 51 -6.87 -3.77 -8.33
CA LEU A 51 -8.06 -3.17 -8.94
C LEU A 51 -9.10 -2.91 -7.85
N MET A 52 -9.37 -1.64 -7.59
CA MET A 52 -10.40 -1.18 -6.67
C MET A 52 -11.29 -0.19 -7.41
N THR A 53 -12.60 -0.43 -7.37
CA THR A 53 -13.61 0.55 -7.78
C THR A 53 -14.12 1.29 -6.55
N THR A 54 -14.79 2.43 -6.77
CA THR A 54 -15.42 3.22 -5.71
C THR A 54 -16.41 2.40 -4.86
N ASP A 55 -16.97 1.34 -5.44
CA ASP A 55 -17.97 0.46 -4.82
C ASP A 55 -17.38 -0.69 -4.00
N THR A 56 -16.05 -0.80 -3.91
CA THR A 56 -15.42 -1.89 -3.15
C THR A 56 -15.69 -1.71 -1.66
N SER A 57 -16.35 -2.67 -1.02
CA SER A 57 -16.73 -2.57 0.40
C SER A 57 -15.52 -2.69 1.33
N ALA A 58 -15.65 -2.16 2.55
CA ALA A 58 -14.61 -2.28 3.56
C ALA A 58 -14.36 -3.74 3.99
N GLU A 59 -15.36 -4.64 3.94
CA GLU A 59 -15.11 -6.08 4.12
C GLU A 59 -14.28 -6.65 2.99
N ALA A 60 -14.64 -6.37 1.74
CA ALA A 60 -13.91 -6.86 0.57
C ALA A 60 -12.45 -6.36 0.58
N MET A 61 -12.23 -5.10 0.97
CA MET A 61 -10.89 -4.56 1.16
C MET A 61 -10.12 -5.34 2.23
N ARG A 62 -10.73 -5.66 3.38
CA ARG A 62 -10.11 -6.45 4.46
C ARG A 62 -9.80 -7.88 4.03
N ASP A 63 -10.71 -8.54 3.33
CA ASP A 63 -10.50 -9.91 2.85
C ASP A 63 -9.42 -10.01 1.77
N MET A 64 -9.23 -8.93 0.99
CA MET A 64 -8.17 -8.80 0.00
C MET A 64 -6.81 -8.40 0.58
N VAL A 65 -6.73 -8.07 1.89
CA VAL A 65 -5.46 -7.79 2.55
C VAL A 65 -4.64 -9.08 2.60
N ALA A 66 -3.70 -9.21 1.68
CA ALA A 66 -2.79 -10.35 1.64
C ALA A 66 -1.76 -10.34 2.78
N PHE A 67 -1.51 -9.20 3.42
CA PHE A 67 -0.47 -9.05 4.44
C PHE A 67 -0.84 -8.02 5.51
N ASP A 68 -0.50 -8.30 6.78
CA ASP A 68 -0.55 -7.27 7.83
C ASP A 68 0.68 -6.36 7.69
N PRO A 69 0.53 -5.05 7.43
CA PRO A 69 1.65 -4.11 7.31
C PRO A 69 2.56 -4.07 8.55
N ARG A 70 2.03 -4.41 9.73
CA ARG A 70 2.78 -4.43 11.00
C ARG A 70 3.69 -5.66 11.11
N THR A 71 3.44 -6.69 10.31
CA THR A 71 4.32 -7.87 10.23
C THR A 71 5.53 -7.64 9.35
N PHE A 72 5.68 -6.45 8.76
CA PHE A 72 6.85 -6.07 7.98
C PHE A 72 8.12 -6.11 8.83
N ARG A 73 9.04 -7.02 8.50
CA ARG A 73 10.31 -7.18 9.23
C ARG A 73 11.55 -6.87 8.39
N PHE A 74 11.45 -6.80 7.05
CA PHE A 74 12.64 -6.58 6.21
C PHE A 74 12.34 -5.98 4.83
N ARG A 75 13.37 -5.34 4.24
CA ARG A 75 13.41 -4.94 2.84
C ARG A 75 14.60 -5.61 2.17
N ALA A 76 14.36 -6.36 1.10
CA ALA A 76 15.42 -6.99 0.32
C ALA A 76 16.21 -5.95 -0.51
N PRO A 77 17.53 -6.13 -0.67
CA PRO A 77 18.32 -5.40 -1.65
C PRO A 77 17.74 -5.48 -3.07
N VAL A 78 18.08 -4.51 -3.92
CA VAL A 78 17.59 -4.46 -5.32
C VAL A 78 18.18 -5.59 -6.16
N ASP A 79 19.36 -6.07 -5.79
CA ASP A 79 20.13 -7.15 -6.39
C ASP A 79 19.93 -8.50 -5.66
N ALA A 80 18.98 -8.57 -4.73
CA ALA A 80 18.69 -9.80 -4.01
C ALA A 80 18.19 -10.88 -4.97
N GLN A 81 18.79 -12.08 -4.89
CA GLN A 81 18.42 -13.23 -5.70
C GLN A 81 17.71 -14.27 -4.82
N GLY A 82 16.48 -14.62 -5.21
CA GLY A 82 15.73 -15.74 -4.64
C GLY A 82 16.23 -17.10 -5.13
N ASP A 83 15.47 -18.16 -4.86
CA ASP A 83 15.71 -19.52 -5.38
C ASP A 83 17.14 -20.05 -5.19
N GLN A 84 17.71 -19.78 -4.02
CA GLN A 84 19.03 -20.30 -3.66
C GLN A 84 18.88 -21.66 -3.00
N ARG A 85 19.79 -22.59 -3.30
CA ARG A 85 19.79 -23.92 -2.69
C ARG A 85 20.10 -23.85 -1.20
N LEU A 86 19.32 -24.57 -0.39
CA LEU A 86 19.59 -24.78 1.03
C LEU A 86 20.68 -25.82 1.24
N THR A 87 21.52 -25.58 2.23
CA THR A 87 22.45 -26.58 2.73
C THR A 87 21.81 -27.31 3.91
N PRO A 88 21.85 -28.65 3.93
CA PRO A 88 21.37 -29.43 5.07
C PRO A 88 22.12 -29.04 6.36
N ALA A 89 21.38 -28.96 7.47
CA ALA A 89 21.94 -28.72 8.78
C ALA A 89 22.49 -30.02 9.38
N GLY A 90 23.80 -30.22 9.26
CA GLY A 90 24.56 -31.26 9.96
C GLY A 90 24.84 -32.54 9.16
N PRO A 91 25.87 -33.31 9.57
CA PRO A 91 26.16 -34.60 8.98
C PRO A 91 25.23 -35.67 9.56
N GLY A 92 24.37 -36.26 8.73
CA GLY A 92 23.50 -37.36 9.13
C GLY A 92 22.77 -37.95 7.92
N ASP A 93 22.16 -39.12 8.11
CA ASP A 93 21.43 -39.85 7.06
C ASP A 93 20.13 -39.16 6.64
N ALA A 94 19.66 -38.17 7.41
CA ALA A 94 18.47 -37.37 7.12
C ALA A 94 18.85 -35.91 6.84
N MET A 95 18.43 -35.40 5.67
CA MET A 95 18.58 -34.00 5.31
C MET A 95 17.63 -33.12 6.14
N GLN A 96 18.18 -32.28 7.01
CA GLN A 96 17.42 -31.34 7.83
C GLN A 96 17.55 -29.92 7.24
N PHE A 97 16.42 -29.24 7.04
CA PHE A 97 16.39 -27.88 6.50
C PHE A 97 15.65 -26.95 7.45
N ALA A 98 16.22 -25.76 7.69
CA ALA A 98 15.58 -24.73 8.49
C ALA A 98 14.83 -23.73 7.60
N PHE A 99 13.54 -23.56 7.87
CA PHE A 99 12.68 -22.59 7.19
C PHE A 99 12.14 -21.57 8.19
N THR A 100 12.31 -20.30 7.86
CA THR A 100 11.79 -19.17 8.62
C THR A 100 10.82 -18.39 7.73
N LEU A 101 9.59 -18.21 8.19
CA LEU A 101 8.62 -17.35 7.51
C LEU A 101 8.85 -15.89 7.90
N SER A 102 8.90 -15.01 6.91
CA SER A 102 9.10 -13.57 7.10
C SER A 102 8.22 -12.79 6.15
N ALA A 103 7.75 -11.60 6.54
CA ALA A 103 7.04 -10.68 5.64
C ALA A 103 7.91 -9.45 5.36
N GLY A 104 8.02 -9.07 4.09
CA GLY A 104 8.89 -7.99 3.67
C GLY A 104 8.67 -7.50 2.25
N GLN A 105 9.49 -6.53 1.85
CA GLN A 105 9.44 -5.91 0.52
C GLN A 105 10.55 -6.49 -0.36
N TRP A 106 10.17 -6.95 -1.54
CA TRP A 106 11.05 -7.53 -2.55
C TRP A 106 10.99 -6.75 -3.85
N HIS A 107 12.12 -6.64 -4.56
CA HIS A 107 12.17 -5.99 -5.86
C HIS A 107 11.89 -7.01 -6.95
N ILE A 108 10.88 -6.76 -7.79
CA ILE A 108 10.60 -7.56 -8.99
C ILE A 108 11.25 -6.94 -10.23
N LEU A 109 11.40 -5.61 -10.24
CA LEU A 109 12.08 -4.83 -11.28
C LEU A 109 12.78 -3.63 -10.61
N LYS A 110 13.69 -2.97 -11.32
CA LYS A 110 14.28 -1.70 -10.85
C LYS A 110 13.17 -0.68 -10.58
N GLY A 111 13.11 -0.20 -9.33
CA GLY A 111 12.09 0.73 -8.87
C GLY A 111 10.68 0.15 -8.69
N ARG A 112 10.50 -1.18 -8.84
CA ARG A 112 9.21 -1.84 -8.67
C ARG A 112 9.32 -2.94 -7.63
N SER A 113 8.61 -2.76 -6.52
CA SER A 113 8.63 -3.68 -5.40
C SER A 113 7.26 -4.29 -5.15
N VAL A 114 7.26 -5.51 -4.60
CA VAL A 114 6.08 -6.20 -4.09
C VAL A 114 6.26 -6.49 -2.62
N TRP A 115 5.13 -6.62 -1.93
CA TRP A 115 5.07 -7.01 -0.53
C TRP A 115 4.67 -8.48 -0.51
N ALA A 116 5.43 -9.31 0.18
CA ALA A 116 5.21 -10.75 0.15
C ALA A 116 5.69 -11.44 1.43
N TYR A 117 5.11 -12.62 1.67
CA TYR A 117 5.71 -13.59 2.56
C TYR A 117 6.86 -14.29 1.85
N ALA A 118 7.99 -14.39 2.55
CA ALA A 118 9.24 -14.90 2.07
C ALA A 118 9.76 -15.97 3.02
N ILE A 119 10.23 -17.07 2.45
CA ILE A 119 10.87 -18.16 3.20
C ILE A 119 12.37 -17.86 3.26
N ASN A 120 12.93 -17.84 4.46
CA ASN A 120 14.32 -17.44 4.74
C ASN A 120 14.66 -16.05 4.14
N GLY A 121 13.68 -15.14 4.16
CA GLY A 121 13.83 -13.78 3.60
C GLY A 121 13.88 -13.71 2.07
N ARG A 122 13.60 -14.81 1.36
CA ARG A 122 13.79 -14.92 -0.11
C ARG A 122 12.49 -15.14 -0.89
N MET A 123 12.45 -14.58 -2.10
CA MET A 123 11.35 -14.72 -3.07
C MET A 123 11.91 -14.83 -4.50
N PRO A 124 11.71 -15.95 -5.23
CA PRO A 124 11.13 -17.21 -4.76
C PRO A 124 11.91 -17.80 -3.57
N GLY A 125 11.22 -18.63 -2.78
CA GLY A 125 11.83 -19.33 -1.64
C GLY A 125 12.98 -20.23 -2.07
N PRO A 126 13.83 -20.67 -1.13
CA PRO A 126 15.03 -21.43 -1.46
C PRO A 126 14.70 -22.87 -1.88
N ALA A 127 15.46 -23.41 -2.83
CA ALA A 127 15.35 -24.79 -3.27
C ALA A 127 15.96 -25.75 -2.24
N TRP A 128 15.39 -26.94 -2.08
CA TRP A 128 15.79 -27.96 -1.11
C TRP A 128 16.26 -29.27 -1.77
N ASN A 129 16.39 -29.25 -3.11
CA ASN A 129 16.81 -30.40 -3.93
C ASN A 129 18.33 -30.52 -4.09
#